data_AF-A0A528TV07-F1
#
_entry.id   AF-A0A528TV07-F1
#
_cell.length_a   1.000
_cell.length_b   1.000
_cell.length_c   1.000
_cell.angle_alpha   90.00
_cell.angle_beta   90.00
_cell.angle_gamma   90.00
#
_symmetry.space_group_name_H-M   'P 1'
#
loop_
_entity.id
_entity.type
_entity.pdbx_description
1 polymer ?
#
loop_
_entity_poly.entity_id
_entity_poly.type
_entity_poly.pdbx_seq_one_letter_code
_entity_poly.pdbx_strand_id
1 'polypeptide(L)'
;MRIVIDMQGAQGSSAKRGIGRYTLALAHALIKSGRHHEILLALNGANTELTLDIRSEFAGILPEENIKVWHTPKNVSELFDGKPWLRTSAEMLREAFLAKLQPDVLLVSSLFEGLDSSTVTSIGRLTTRIPTAVILFDLIPYLHRLPYLQNRA
;
A
#
# COMPACT_ATOMS: atom_id res chain seq x y z
N MET A 1 -19.34 5.05 -6.96
CA MET A 1 -18.40 3.92 -6.90
C MET A 1 -17.57 4.06 -5.63
N ARG A 2 -17.16 2.94 -5.04
CA ARG A 2 -16.19 2.89 -3.95
C ARG A 2 -14.79 2.64 -4.50
N ILE A 3 -13.91 3.61 -4.31
CA ILE A 3 -12.49 3.55 -4.71
C ILE A 3 -11.68 3.37 -3.44
N VAL A 4 -11.00 2.23 -3.32
CA VAL A 4 -10.05 1.98 -2.23
C VAL A 4 -8.66 2.31 -2.73
N ILE A 5 -7.96 3.21 -2.05
CA ILE A 5 -6.56 3.52 -2.30
C ILE A 5 -5.74 2.85 -1.20
N ASP A 6 -4.93 1.87 -1.58
CA ASP A 6 -3.92 1.34 -0.70
C ASP A 6 -2.74 2.31 -0.60
N MET A 7 -2.51 2.83 0.60
CA MET A 7 -1.56 3.92 0.85
C MET A 7 -0.15 3.44 1.19
N GLN A 8 0.18 2.16 1.01
CA GLN A 8 1.48 1.64 1.44
C GLN A 8 2.70 2.23 0.71
N GLY A 9 2.54 2.86 -0.47
CA GLY A 9 3.60 3.68 -1.07
C GLY A 9 4.02 4.88 -0.19
N ALA A 10 3.16 5.34 0.71
CA ALA A 10 3.44 6.36 1.72
C ALA A 10 3.79 5.77 3.10
N GLN A 11 3.96 4.44 3.23
CA GLN A 11 4.24 3.78 4.52
C GLN A 11 5.51 2.91 4.52
N GLY A 12 6.20 2.80 3.38
CA GLY A 12 7.47 2.06 3.22
C GLY A 12 8.72 2.93 3.39
N SER A 13 9.89 2.38 3.06
CA SER A 13 11.16 3.12 3.08
C SER A 13 11.20 4.32 2.13
N SER A 14 10.34 4.31 1.10
CA SER A 14 10.18 5.43 0.17
C SER A 14 9.13 6.47 0.59
N ALA A 15 8.53 6.35 1.79
CA ALA A 15 7.47 7.24 2.27
C ALA A 15 7.87 8.71 2.30
N LYS A 16 9.10 9.03 2.72
CA LYS A 16 9.61 10.41 2.75
C LYS A 16 10.27 10.85 1.43
N ARG A 17 10.21 10.01 0.38
CA ARG A 17 10.84 10.21 -0.93
C ARG A 17 9.79 10.46 -2.02
N GLY A 18 10.16 10.25 -3.29
CA GLY A 18 9.30 10.51 -4.45
C GLY A 18 8.00 9.70 -4.42
N ILE A 19 8.06 8.41 -4.11
CA ILE A 19 6.90 7.52 -4.07
C ILE A 19 5.87 7.98 -3.05
N GLY A 20 6.28 8.27 -1.81
CA GLY A 20 5.34 8.73 -0.79
C GLY A 20 4.75 10.11 -1.09
N ARG A 21 5.56 11.07 -1.56
CA ARG A 21 5.04 12.39 -1.99
C ARG A 21 4.03 12.26 -3.13
N TYR A 22 4.31 11.41 -4.12
CA TYR A 22 3.41 11.15 -5.24
C TYR A 22 2.12 10.48 -4.76
N THR A 23 2.22 9.48 -3.87
CA THR A 23 1.08 8.77 -3.29
C THR A 23 0.14 9.73 -2.57
N LEU A 24 0.67 10.61 -1.71
CA LEU A 24 -0.13 11.60 -0.99
C LEU A 24 -0.77 12.61 -1.95
N ALA A 25 -0.01 13.16 -2.89
CA ALA A 25 -0.52 14.14 -3.86
C ALA A 25 -1.63 13.56 -4.75
N LEU A 26 -1.48 12.30 -5.19
CA LEU A 26 -2.49 11.62 -5.98
C LEU A 26 -3.76 11.36 -5.17
N ALA A 27 -3.63 10.88 -3.92
CA ALA A 27 -4.78 10.67 -3.04
C ALA A 27 -5.55 11.98 -2.81
N HIS A 28 -4.86 13.10 -2.52
CA HIS A 28 -5.48 14.43 -2.43
C HIS A 28 -6.23 14.83 -3.70
N ALA A 29 -5.61 14.66 -4.86
CA ALA A 29 -6.22 15.00 -6.14
C ALA A 29 -7.47 14.15 -6.44
N LEU A 30 -7.42 12.85 -6.13
CA LEU A 30 -8.56 11.95 -6.27
C LEU A 30 -9.69 12.33 -5.31
N ILE A 31 -9.40 12.63 -4.05
CA ILE A 31 -10.41 13.07 -3.07
C ILE A 31 -11.07 14.37 -3.52
N LYS A 32 -10.28 15.35 -3.96
CA LYS A 32 -10.78 16.64 -4.44
C LYS A 32 -11.64 16.54 -5.70
N SER A 33 -11.30 15.63 -6.62
CA SER A 33 -12.01 15.44 -7.89
C SER A 33 -13.19 14.47 -7.80
N GLY A 34 -13.18 13.56 -6.84
CA GLY A 34 -14.09 12.41 -6.71
C GLY A 34 -15.48 12.71 -6.16
N ARG A 35 -16.13 13.82 -6.54
CA ARG A 35 -17.42 14.30 -5.97
C ARG A 35 -18.59 13.30 -6.04
N HIS A 36 -18.47 12.19 -6.77
CA HIS A 36 -19.48 11.13 -6.91
C HIS A 36 -18.96 9.73 -6.53
N HIS A 37 -17.82 9.68 -5.85
CA HIS A 37 -17.16 8.44 -5.46
C HIS A 37 -16.93 8.42 -3.96
N GLU A 38 -17.16 7.27 -3.34
CA GLU A 38 -16.72 7.02 -1.96
C GLU A 38 -15.24 6.63 -2.03
N ILE A 39 -14.38 7.49 -1.51
CA ILE A 39 -12.94 7.23 -1.49
C ILE A 39 -12.55 6.76 -0.09
N LEU A 40 -11.92 5.59 -0.03
CA LEU A 40 -11.38 5.01 1.19
C LEU A 40 -9.87 4.94 1.10
N LEU A 41 -9.18 5.39 2.15
CA LEU A 41 -7.75 5.21 2.30
C LEU A 41 -7.50 3.98 3.18
N ALA A 42 -6.81 2.97 2.64
CA ALA A 42 -6.42 1.78 3.37
C ALA A 42 -4.96 1.92 3.85
N LEU A 43 -4.76 1.90 5.17
CA LEU A 43 -3.45 2.07 5.82
C LEU A 43 -3.04 0.77 6.53
N ASN A 44 -1.75 0.47 6.49
CA ASN A 44 -1.12 -0.57 7.31
C ASN A 44 -0.65 0.04 8.64
N GLY A 45 -1.24 -0.38 9.75
CA GLY A 45 -0.96 0.09 11.10
C GLY A 45 0.32 -0.47 11.72
N ALA A 46 1.24 -1.03 10.93
CA ALA A 46 2.54 -1.51 11.41
C ALA A 46 3.46 -0.36 11.86
N ASN A 47 3.37 0.79 11.19
CA ASN A 47 4.09 2.00 11.56
C ASN A 47 3.08 3.03 12.07
N THR A 48 2.97 3.14 13.40
CA THR A 48 2.01 4.05 14.05
C THR A 48 2.28 5.51 13.71
N GLU A 49 3.54 5.94 13.64
CA GLU A 49 3.93 7.31 13.30
C GLU A 49 3.43 7.68 11.89
N LEU A 50 3.80 6.90 10.87
CA LEU A 50 3.35 7.16 9.49
C LEU A 50 1.83 7.04 9.34
N THR A 51 1.19 6.17 10.11
CA THR A 51 -0.29 6.07 10.11
C THR A 51 -0.92 7.34 10.68
N LEU A 52 -0.37 7.90 11.76
CA LEU A 52 -0.86 9.15 12.36
C LEU A 52 -0.56 10.35 11.46
N ASP A 53 0.62 10.41 10.83
CA ASP A 53 0.98 11.44 9.86
C ASP A 53 -0.03 11.48 8.71
N ILE A 54 -0.34 10.31 8.11
CA ILE A 54 -1.33 10.22 7.03
C ILE A 54 -2.73 10.62 7.53
N ARG A 55 -3.16 10.18 8.72
CA ARG A 55 -4.46 10.61 9.27
C ARG A 55 -4.53 12.13 9.44
N SER A 56 -3.45 12.73 9.92
CA SER A 56 -3.35 14.18 10.12
C SER A 56 -3.36 14.93 8.79
N GLU A 57 -2.66 14.41 7.79
CA GLU A 57 -2.60 14.96 6.43
C GLU A 57 -3.99 15.04 5.75
N PHE A 58 -4.88 14.08 6.04
CA PHE A 58 -6.24 14.03 5.48
C PHE A 58 -7.33 14.57 6.41
N ALA A 59 -6.97 15.08 7.60
CA ALA A 59 -7.92 15.63 8.55
C ALA A 59 -8.67 16.83 7.95
N GLY A 60 -10.01 16.82 8.06
CA GLY A 60 -10.87 17.85 7.49
C GLY A 60 -11.02 17.79 5.96
N ILE A 61 -10.31 16.88 5.27
CA ILE A 61 -10.40 16.65 3.83
C ILE A 61 -11.22 15.39 3.54
N LEU A 62 -11.00 14.34 4.35
CA LEU A 62 -11.72 13.07 4.26
C LEU A 62 -12.33 12.73 5.63
N PRO A 63 -13.57 12.21 5.69
CA PRO A 63 -14.14 11.72 6.93
C PRO A 63 -13.24 10.65 7.57
N GLU A 64 -13.10 10.69 8.89
CA GLU A 64 -12.20 9.78 9.62
C GLU A 64 -12.59 8.31 9.42
N GLU A 65 -13.89 8.04 9.30
CA GLU A 65 -14.43 6.73 8.99
C GLU A 65 -13.98 6.21 7.62
N ASN A 66 -13.56 7.07 6.69
CA ASN A 66 -13.07 6.66 5.38
C ASN A 66 -11.57 6.31 5.38
N ILE A 67 -10.88 6.49 6.52
CA ILE A 67 -9.49 6.06 6.71
C ILE A 67 -9.51 4.72 7.46
N LYS A 68 -9.30 3.63 6.72
CA LYS A 68 -9.40 2.26 7.20
C LYS A 68 -8.00 1.73 7.52
N VAL A 69 -7.80 1.24 8.74
CA VAL A 69 -6.52 0.69 9.19
C VAL A 69 -6.62 -0.82 9.35
N TRP A 70 -5.65 -1.55 8.81
CA TRP A 70 -5.43 -2.97 9.07
C TRP A 70 -4.06 -3.17 9.69
N HIS A 71 -3.80 -4.32 10.30
CA HIS A 71 -2.52 -4.60 10.95
C HIS A 71 -1.85 -5.82 10.33
N THR A 72 -0.63 -5.62 9.82
CA THR A 72 0.22 -6.72 9.37
C THR A 72 0.81 -7.49 10.57
N PRO A 73 1.14 -8.79 10.43
CA PRO A 73 1.93 -9.50 11.42
C PRO A 73 3.27 -8.78 11.72
N LYS A 74 3.76 -8.92 12.95
CA LYS A 74 5.06 -8.36 13.33
C LYS A 74 6.19 -9.04 12.55
N ASN A 75 7.28 -8.31 12.29
CA ASN A 75 8.50 -8.80 11.65
C ASN A 75 8.29 -9.36 10.24
N VAL A 76 7.35 -8.80 9.48
CA VAL A 76 7.22 -9.06 8.04
C VAL A 76 8.15 -8.10 7.30
N SER A 77 9.19 -8.58 6.64
CA SER A 77 10.09 -7.81 5.77
C SER A 77 10.93 -8.78 4.95
N GLU A 78 11.17 -8.51 3.67
CA GLU A 78 11.93 -9.45 2.84
C GLU A 78 13.38 -9.65 3.33
N LEU A 79 13.96 -8.69 4.05
CA LEU A 79 15.28 -8.82 4.68
C LEU A 79 15.27 -9.58 6.02
N PHE A 80 14.16 -9.53 6.76
CA PHE A 80 14.07 -10.07 8.13
C PHE A 80 13.12 -11.26 8.28
N ASP A 81 12.50 -11.70 7.18
CA ASP A 81 11.60 -12.84 7.15
C ASP A 81 12.37 -14.14 7.43
N GLY A 82 12.46 -14.51 8.71
CA GLY A 82 12.96 -15.82 9.10
C GLY A 82 12.03 -16.98 8.67
N LYS A 83 10.85 -16.68 8.11
CA LYS A 83 9.81 -17.66 7.75
C LYS A 83 9.02 -17.21 6.50
N PRO A 84 9.23 -17.85 5.33
CA PRO A 84 8.57 -17.48 4.07
C PRO A 84 7.02 -17.47 4.10
N TRP A 85 6.40 -18.26 4.98
CA TRP A 85 4.94 -18.30 5.12
C TRP A 85 4.36 -17.02 5.73
N LEU A 86 5.15 -16.25 6.47
CA LEU A 86 4.68 -15.05 7.17
C LEU A 86 4.28 -13.96 6.17
N ARG A 87 5.11 -13.74 5.14
CA ARG A 87 4.82 -12.82 4.03
C ARG A 87 3.54 -13.21 3.31
N THR A 88 3.43 -14.48 2.90
CA THR A 88 2.24 -14.99 2.20
C THR A 88 0.97 -14.80 3.03
N SER A 89 1.05 -15.06 4.34
CA SER A 89 -0.07 -14.86 5.27
C SER A 89 -0.45 -13.38 5.39
N ALA A 90 0.54 -12.49 5.44
CA ALA A 90 0.32 -11.04 5.48
C ALA A 90 -0.31 -10.51 4.18
N GLU A 91 0.12 -11.03 3.02
CA GLU A 91 -0.47 -10.71 1.71
C GLU A 91 -1.94 -11.12 1.65
N MET A 92 -2.28 -12.34 2.11
CA MET A 92 -3.67 -12.79 2.18
C MET A 92 -4.51 -11.97 3.16
N LEU A 93 -3.98 -11.62 4.34
CA LEU A 93 -4.67 -10.79 5.33
C LEU A 93 -4.98 -9.41 4.77
N ARG A 94 -3.99 -8.80 4.12
CA ARG A 94 -4.13 -7.53 3.44
C ARG A 94 -5.22 -7.58 2.37
N GLU A 95 -5.15 -8.54 1.45
CA GLU A 95 -6.15 -8.65 0.39
C GLU A 95 -7.54 -8.96 0.92
N ALA A 96 -7.65 -9.74 2.01
CA ALA A 96 -8.93 -9.99 2.70
C ALA A 96 -9.51 -8.72 3.29
N PHE A 97 -8.68 -7.89 3.92
CA PHE A 97 -9.08 -6.59 4.43
C PHE A 97 -9.58 -5.67 3.30
N LEU A 98 -8.80 -5.54 2.22
CA LEU A 98 -9.17 -4.71 1.07
C LEU A 98 -10.48 -5.20 0.43
N ALA A 99 -10.66 -6.52 0.27
CA ALA A 99 -11.88 -7.09 -0.27
C ALA A 99 -13.10 -6.86 0.63
N LYS A 100 -12.92 -6.88 1.96
CA LYS A 100 -13.99 -6.58 2.92
C LYS A 100 -14.50 -5.15 2.81
N LEU A 101 -13.68 -4.22 2.30
CA LEU A 101 -14.12 -2.86 2.00
C LEU A 101 -15.06 -2.81 0.79
N GLN A 102 -15.24 -3.89 0.04
CA GLN A 102 -16.11 -3.96 -1.16
C GLN A 102 -15.79 -2.87 -2.20
N PRO A 103 -14.52 -2.71 -2.64
CA PRO A 103 -14.17 -1.74 -3.68
C PRO A 103 -14.82 -2.10 -5.01
N ASP A 104 -15.28 -1.08 -5.74
CA ASP A 104 -15.51 -1.18 -7.19
C ASP A 104 -14.17 -1.14 -7.94
N VAL A 105 -13.19 -0.39 -7.42
CA VAL A 105 -11.82 -0.31 -7.93
C VAL A 105 -10.83 -0.22 -6.78
N LEU A 106 -9.72 -0.96 -6.87
CA LEU A 106 -8.57 -0.87 -5.98
C LEU A 106 -7.41 -0.17 -6.68
N LEU A 107 -6.84 0.85 -6.05
CA LEU A 107 -5.59 1.48 -6.48
C LEU A 107 -4.46 1.07 -5.53
N VAL A 108 -3.48 0.33 -6.03
CA VAL A 108 -2.23 0.01 -5.31
C VAL A 108 -1.20 1.08 -5.63
N SER A 109 -0.85 1.90 -4.62
CA SER A 109 0.03 3.07 -4.80
C SER A 109 1.49 2.74 -5.05
N SER A 110 1.94 1.53 -4.71
CA SER A 110 3.25 0.98 -5.05
C SER A 110 3.20 -0.54 -4.92
N LEU A 111 3.62 -1.28 -5.95
CA LEU A 111 3.60 -2.75 -5.92
C LEU A 111 4.86 -3.36 -5.33
N PHE A 112 6.01 -2.70 -5.49
CA PHE A 112 7.31 -3.21 -5.05
C PHE A 112 7.75 -2.45 -3.79
N GLU A 113 7.32 -2.93 -2.64
CA GLU A 113 7.64 -2.38 -1.31
C GLU A 113 7.88 -3.53 -0.31
N GLY A 114 8.48 -3.20 0.84
CA GLY A 114 8.62 -4.14 1.95
C GLY A 114 9.92 -4.90 2.01
N LEU A 115 10.95 -4.42 1.32
CA LEU A 115 12.31 -4.95 1.44
C LEU A 115 12.80 -4.81 2.89
N ASP A 116 12.78 -3.58 3.41
CA ASP A 116 13.28 -3.18 4.73
C ASP A 116 12.18 -2.61 5.65
N SER A 117 10.91 -2.70 5.24
CA SER A 117 9.75 -2.18 5.97
C SER A 117 8.65 -3.23 6.13
N SER A 118 7.77 -3.03 7.11
CA SER A 118 6.58 -3.87 7.33
C SER A 118 5.46 -3.69 6.30
N THR A 119 5.77 -3.05 5.17
CA THR A 119 4.83 -2.91 4.07
C THR A 119 4.69 -4.23 3.34
N VAL A 120 3.46 -4.58 2.98
CA VAL A 120 3.14 -5.85 2.33
C VAL A 120 2.31 -5.56 1.11
N THR A 121 2.75 -6.01 -0.05
CA THR A 121 2.06 -5.75 -1.31
C THR A 121 1.88 -7.05 -2.06
N SER A 122 0.76 -7.18 -2.74
CA SER A 122 0.41 -8.32 -3.58
C SER A 122 -0.77 -7.97 -4.45
N ILE A 123 -0.99 -8.76 -5.50
CA ILE A 123 -2.18 -8.70 -6.34
C ILE A 123 -2.62 -10.14 -6.61
N GLY A 124 -3.90 -10.43 -6.38
CA GLY A 124 -4.50 -11.69 -6.81
C GLY A 124 -4.12 -12.90 -5.96
N ARG A 125 -3.59 -12.72 -4.74
CA ARG A 125 -3.32 -13.84 -3.82
C ARG A 125 -4.61 -14.45 -3.26
N LEU A 126 -5.60 -13.62 -2.99
CA LEU A 126 -6.89 -14.01 -2.44
C LEU A 126 -8.01 -13.95 -3.50
N THR A 127 -8.04 -12.89 -4.31
CA THR A 127 -9.07 -12.70 -5.33
C THR A 127 -8.58 -11.85 -6.48
N THR A 128 -9.00 -12.19 -7.70
CA THR A 128 -8.74 -11.44 -8.93
C THR A 128 -9.98 -10.70 -9.45
N ARG A 129 -11.07 -10.70 -8.68
CA ARG A 129 -12.37 -10.14 -9.10
C ARG A 129 -12.45 -8.62 -9.00
N ILE A 130 -11.60 -8.00 -8.17
CA ILE A 130 -11.60 -6.55 -7.96
C ILE A 130 -10.74 -5.92 -9.06
N PRO A 131 -11.30 -5.04 -9.91
CA PRO A 131 -10.49 -4.25 -10.84
C PRO A 131 -9.39 -3.51 -10.09
N THR A 132 -8.13 -3.85 -10.39
CA THR A 132 -6.97 -3.35 -9.64
C THR A 132 -6.07 -2.55 -10.58
N ALA A 133 -5.90 -1.26 -10.28
CA ALA A 133 -4.92 -0.40 -10.91
C ALA A 133 -3.66 -0.33 -10.04
N VAL A 134 -2.49 -0.26 -10.68
CA VAL A 134 -1.20 -0.24 -10.01
C VAL A 134 -0.41 0.94 -10.50
N ILE A 135 0.21 1.66 -9.58
CA ILE A 135 1.24 2.63 -9.89
C ILE A 135 2.57 1.89 -9.87
N LEU A 136 3.12 1.69 -11.05
CA LEU A 136 4.42 1.06 -11.23
C LEU A 136 5.46 2.17 -11.43
N PHE A 137 6.36 2.31 -10.47
CA PHE A 137 7.50 3.21 -10.57
C PHE A 137 8.62 2.60 -11.41
N ASP A 138 9.74 3.30 -11.49
CA ASP A 138 10.90 2.81 -12.22
C ASP A 138 11.32 1.41 -11.76
N LEU A 139 11.81 0.64 -12.72
CA LEU A 139 12.39 -0.67 -12.47
C LEU A 139 13.90 -0.59 -12.64
N ILE A 140 14.53 0.39 -11.96
CA ILE A 140 15.99 0.55 -11.97
C ILE A 140 16.70 -0.78 -11.68
N PRO A 141 16.30 -1.61 -10.69
CA PRO A 141 16.92 -2.91 -10.47
C PRO A 141 16.82 -3.87 -11.67
N TYR A 142 15.73 -3.81 -12.43
CA TYR A 142 15.56 -4.65 -13.63
C TYR A 142 16.43 -4.17 -14.80
N LEU A 143 16.54 -2.84 -14.97
CA LEU A 143 17.37 -2.20 -16.01
C LEU A 143 18.86 -2.36 -15.71
N HIS A 144 19.25 -2.17 -14.44
CA HIS A 144 20.62 -2.25 -13.96
C HIS A 144 20.77 -3.46 -13.03
N ARG A 145 20.70 -4.67 -13.59
CA ARG A 145 20.76 -5.89 -12.77
C ARG A 145 22.00 -5.99 -11.87
N LEU A 146 23.11 -5.37 -12.27
CA LEU A 146 24.27 -5.17 -11.42
C LEU A 146 24.28 -3.72 -10.91
N PRO A 147 24.38 -3.46 -9.60
CA PRO A 147 24.54 -4.42 -8.50
C PRO A 147 23.22 -4.94 -7.90
N TYR A 148 22.06 -4.46 -8.35
CA TYR A 148 20.81 -4.56 -7.59
C TYR A 148 20.19 -5.97 -7.49
N LEU A 149 20.43 -6.87 -8.44
CA LEU A 149 19.82 -8.21 -8.53
C LEU A 149 20.88 -9.34 -8.51
N GLN A 150 21.98 -9.14 -7.80
CA GLN A 150 23.05 -10.13 -7.68
C GLN A 150 22.78 -11.24 -6.66
N ASN A 151 21.81 -11.03 -5.76
CA ASN A 151 21.45 -12.02 -4.74
C ASN A 151 20.76 -13.24 -5.38
N ARG A 152 21.14 -14.45 -4.95
CA ARG A 152 20.45 -15.68 -5.36
C ARG A 152 19.09 -15.77 -4.68
N ALA A 153 18.07 -16.13 -5.47
CA ALA A 153 16.72 -16.43 -4.98
C ALA A 153 16.66 -17.71 -4.15
#